data_AF-A0A1H7PWI2-F1
#
_entry.id   AF-A0A1H7PWI2-F1
#
_cell.length_a   1.000
_cell.length_b   1.000
_cell.length_c   1.000
_cell.angle_alpha   90.00
_cell.angle_beta   90.00
_cell.angle_gamma   90.00
#
_symmetry.space_group_name_H-M   'P 1'
#
loop_
_entity.id
_entity.type
_entity.pdbx_description
1 polymer ?
#
loop_
_entity_poly.entity_id
_entity_poly.type
_entity_poly.pdbx_seq_one_letter_code
_entity_poly.pdbx_strand_id
1 'polypeptide(L)'
;MFSMKHKNAAILAALSVLVTACGGGSDDKAGSAAPLSANQQAFENLILAPNTGSYFLHWNLSASATQTSGVNYAYSDSSVLSSSPANGPQISTQSAPVNITSTLALVAPTPARVLKNGAILVAPATASSSKVSYVGNDIRVDSLAADNTTVVFSEIRSNYETVALTGAISTTPADFAHFHNVIFSNTAILNTAATYAAGSSYVKFTQTNAGDRYNAFDCTTATTGAAVTPCRTSTTLAAVLTTGISSTSDGVTYHLTDGSVSTVGGVSVWVATAPRPVSATLSSTVQYRIYFELNGNVYTGALIKDGTVLGGSSYVSNPAGTTVAERITFLPFDIRMNKAAHGSLVAAMKI
;
A
#
# COMPACT_ATOMS: atom_id res chain seq x y z
N MET A 1 -67.00 27.82 -50.82
CA MET A 1 -68.10 27.59 -49.85
C MET A 1 -67.56 26.66 -48.77
N PHE A 2 -67.57 27.15 -47.53
CA PHE A 2 -67.28 26.55 -46.21
C PHE A 2 -66.88 25.06 -46.14
N SER A 3 -65.85 24.65 -45.38
CA SER A 3 -65.80 24.82 -43.93
C SER A 3 -64.40 24.56 -43.33
N MET A 4 -64.05 25.36 -42.33
CA MET A 4 -62.85 25.25 -41.47
C MET A 4 -63.00 24.16 -40.40
N LYS A 5 -61.88 23.62 -39.92
CA LYS A 5 -61.52 23.67 -38.48
C LYS A 5 -60.04 23.31 -38.26
N HIS A 6 -59.28 24.30 -37.81
CA HIS A 6 -57.97 24.13 -37.17
C HIS A 6 -58.11 23.41 -35.83
N LYS A 7 -57.10 22.60 -35.47
CA LYS A 7 -56.72 22.39 -34.08
C LYS A 7 -55.23 22.66 -33.93
N ASN A 8 -54.96 23.79 -33.26
CA ASN A 8 -53.70 24.09 -32.59
C ASN A 8 -53.53 23.17 -31.37
N ALA A 9 -52.28 22.84 -31.04
CA ALA A 9 -51.68 22.88 -29.69
C ALA A 9 -50.39 22.04 -29.71
N ALA A 10 -49.20 22.65 -29.71
CA ALA A 10 -48.52 23.32 -28.61
C ALA A 10 -47.52 22.38 -27.92
N ILE A 11 -46.24 22.69 -28.17
CA ILE A 11 -45.06 22.27 -27.43
C ILE A 11 -45.21 22.73 -25.97
N LEU A 12 -44.94 21.85 -25.01
CA LEU A 12 -44.54 22.26 -23.66
C LEU A 12 -43.51 21.29 -23.09
N ALA A 13 -42.28 21.79 -22.96
CA ALA A 13 -41.28 21.27 -22.06
C ALA A 13 -41.74 21.54 -20.61
N ALA A 14 -41.62 20.54 -19.74
CA ALA A 14 -41.84 20.71 -18.31
C ALA A 14 -40.51 20.46 -17.58
N LEU A 15 -39.84 21.56 -17.20
CA LEU A 15 -38.97 21.59 -16.03
C LEU A 15 -39.86 21.49 -14.79
N SER A 16 -39.53 20.58 -13.87
CA SER A 16 -40.06 20.62 -12.51
C SER A 16 -38.91 20.74 -11.51
N VAL A 17 -38.62 21.99 -11.15
CA VAL A 17 -37.96 22.37 -9.90
C VAL A 17 -39.03 22.27 -8.80
N LEU A 18 -38.74 21.55 -7.71
CA LEU A 18 -39.48 21.67 -6.46
C LEU A 18 -38.47 21.71 -5.30
N VAL A 19 -38.39 22.87 -4.65
CA VAL A 19 -37.66 23.13 -3.43
C VAL A 19 -38.68 23.35 -2.31
N THR A 20 -38.43 22.70 -1.17
CA THR A 20 -38.91 22.95 0.21
C THR A 20 -40.42 22.93 0.52
N ALA A 21 -40.79 21.98 1.37
CA ALA A 21 -41.78 22.20 2.42
C ALA A 21 -41.21 21.73 3.77
N CYS A 22 -41.17 22.66 4.72
CA CYS A 22 -41.00 22.42 6.15
C CYS A 22 -42.25 21.71 6.67
N GLY A 23 -42.08 20.52 7.25
CA GLY A 23 -43.16 19.74 7.87
C GLY A 23 -42.61 19.04 9.10
N GLY A 24 -42.96 19.55 10.28
CA GLY A 24 -42.68 18.92 11.56
C GLY A 24 -43.59 17.72 11.76
N GLY A 25 -42.96 16.57 12.01
CA GLY A 25 -43.58 15.35 12.48
C GLY A 25 -42.55 14.64 13.34
N SER A 26 -42.88 14.47 14.62
CA SER A 26 -42.07 13.74 15.59
C SER A 26 -42.11 12.25 15.25
N ASP A 27 -41.06 11.78 14.61
CA ASP A 27 -40.70 10.38 14.55
C ASP A 27 -39.23 10.27 14.97
N ASP A 28 -38.96 9.36 15.92
CA ASP A 28 -37.64 9.07 16.44
C ASP A 28 -36.65 8.85 15.30
N LYS A 29 -35.83 9.86 15.03
CA LYS A 29 -34.81 9.82 13.99
C LYS A 29 -33.76 8.78 14.37
N ALA A 30 -33.93 7.56 13.86
CA ALA A 30 -32.79 6.78 13.42
C ALA A 30 -31.96 7.70 12.52
N GLY A 31 -30.82 8.18 13.04
CA GLY A 31 -29.98 9.13 12.33
C GLY A 31 -29.65 8.57 10.96
N SER A 32 -30.08 9.26 9.89
CA SER A 32 -29.61 8.95 8.54
C SER A 32 -28.09 9.10 8.56
N ALA A 33 -27.38 7.98 8.42
CA ALA A 33 -25.93 7.99 8.33
C ALA A 33 -25.53 8.95 7.21
N ALA A 34 -24.56 9.82 7.48
CA ALA A 34 -24.05 10.75 6.47
C ALA A 34 -23.61 9.96 5.22
N PRO A 35 -23.87 10.47 4.01
CA PRO A 35 -23.45 9.78 2.79
C PRO A 35 -21.92 9.64 2.78
N LEU A 36 -21.45 8.48 2.32
CA LEU A 36 -20.02 8.21 2.18
C LEU A 36 -19.35 9.20 1.21
N SER A 37 -18.10 9.56 1.50
CA SER A 37 -17.26 10.29 0.55
C SER A 37 -16.97 9.44 -0.70
N ALA A 38 -16.48 10.08 -1.76
CA ALA A 38 -16.04 9.36 -2.96
C ALA A 38 -14.93 8.33 -2.66
N ASN A 39 -13.98 8.68 -1.78
CA ASN A 39 -12.90 7.76 -1.38
C ASN A 39 -13.45 6.57 -0.59
N GLN A 40 -14.35 6.82 0.37
CA GLN A 40 -14.98 5.79 1.18
C GLN A 40 -15.82 4.84 0.31
N GLN A 41 -16.58 5.38 -0.64
CA GLN A 41 -17.40 4.58 -1.55
C GLN A 41 -16.53 3.74 -2.49
N ALA A 42 -15.46 4.29 -3.07
CA ALA A 42 -14.54 3.53 -3.92
C ALA A 42 -13.85 2.40 -3.13
N PHE A 43 -13.47 2.67 -1.88
CA PHE A 43 -12.92 1.66 -0.98
C PHE A 43 -13.93 0.54 -0.68
N GLU A 44 -15.16 0.87 -0.28
CA GLU A 44 -16.19 -0.14 0.03
C GLU A 44 -16.60 -0.96 -1.18
N ASN A 45 -16.73 -0.35 -2.35
CA ASN A 45 -17.05 -1.05 -3.60
C ASN A 45 -16.01 -2.12 -3.97
N LEU A 46 -14.80 -2.02 -3.43
CA LEU A 46 -13.76 -3.02 -3.60
C LEU A 46 -13.80 -4.10 -2.50
N ILE A 47 -13.80 -3.67 -1.23
CA ILE A 47 -13.46 -4.54 -0.10
C ILE A 47 -14.66 -5.03 0.71
N LEU A 48 -15.80 -4.33 0.68
CA LEU A 48 -16.95 -4.64 1.54
C LEU A 48 -17.78 -5.79 0.96
N ALA A 49 -18.11 -6.79 1.77
CA ALA A 49 -19.03 -7.85 1.39
C ALA A 49 -20.39 -7.26 0.91
N PRO A 50 -21.03 -7.83 -0.13
CA PRO A 50 -20.78 -9.13 -0.74
C PRO A 50 -19.70 -9.12 -1.83
N ASN A 51 -18.96 -8.02 -2.02
CA ASN A 51 -17.80 -8.05 -2.90
C ASN A 51 -16.79 -9.09 -2.40
N THR A 52 -16.07 -9.69 -3.34
CA THR A 52 -15.22 -10.85 -3.07
C THR A 52 -13.82 -10.47 -2.57
N GLY A 53 -13.61 -9.18 -2.28
CA GLY A 53 -12.43 -8.66 -1.61
C GLY A 53 -11.52 -7.83 -2.51
N SER A 54 -10.57 -7.18 -1.83
CA SER A 54 -9.46 -6.40 -2.37
C SER A 54 -8.24 -7.29 -2.52
N TYR A 55 -7.74 -7.46 -3.75
CA TYR A 55 -6.61 -8.32 -4.09
C TYR A 55 -5.34 -7.50 -4.33
N PHE A 56 -4.20 -8.04 -3.94
CA PHE A 56 -2.88 -7.47 -4.18
C PHE A 56 -1.91 -8.53 -4.69
N LEU A 57 -1.07 -8.15 -5.66
CA LEU A 57 -0.02 -9.03 -6.16
C LEU A 57 1.29 -8.71 -5.49
N HIS A 58 2.03 -9.75 -5.16
CA HIS A 58 3.41 -9.67 -4.71
C HIS A 58 4.28 -10.43 -5.70
N TRP A 59 5.39 -9.83 -6.09
CA TRP A 59 6.28 -10.47 -7.04
C TRP A 59 7.74 -10.09 -6.83
N ASN A 60 8.62 -11.03 -7.14
CA ASN A 60 10.01 -10.80 -7.45
C ASN A 60 10.29 -11.59 -8.72
N LEU A 61 10.11 -10.95 -9.86
CA LEU A 61 10.22 -11.57 -11.16
C LEU A 61 11.37 -10.94 -11.93
N SER A 62 12.02 -11.71 -12.78
CA SER A 62 13.03 -11.17 -13.69
C SER A 62 12.38 -10.47 -14.88
N ALA A 63 12.85 -9.26 -15.18
CA ALA A 63 12.37 -8.46 -16.32
C ALA A 63 12.75 -9.06 -17.68
N SER A 64 13.84 -9.82 -17.76
CA SER A 64 14.38 -10.31 -19.04
C SER A 64 14.95 -11.73 -19.02
N ALA A 65 15.07 -12.36 -17.85
CA ALA A 65 15.56 -13.74 -17.73
C ALA A 65 14.40 -14.71 -17.46
N THR A 66 14.67 -15.99 -17.69
CA THR A 66 13.82 -17.08 -17.20
C THR A 66 13.67 -16.99 -15.68
N GLN A 67 12.49 -17.32 -15.18
CA GLN A 67 12.22 -17.33 -13.75
C GLN A 67 12.86 -18.57 -13.11
N THR A 68 13.51 -18.38 -11.96
CA THR A 68 14.12 -19.45 -11.17
C THR A 68 13.31 -19.68 -9.88
N SER A 69 12.74 -20.87 -9.71
CA SER A 69 12.00 -21.20 -8.48
C SER A 69 12.90 -21.15 -7.24
N GLY A 70 12.39 -20.60 -6.14
CA GLY A 70 13.15 -20.35 -4.91
C GLY A 70 13.92 -19.01 -4.89
N VAL A 71 14.04 -18.34 -6.04
CA VAL A 71 14.56 -16.97 -6.15
C VAL A 71 13.45 -16.03 -6.57
N ASN A 72 12.74 -16.39 -7.64
CA ASN A 72 11.60 -15.67 -8.15
C ASN A 72 10.30 -16.21 -7.55
N TYR A 73 9.34 -15.32 -7.39
CA TYR A 73 8.00 -15.66 -6.91
C TYR A 73 6.99 -14.70 -7.50
N ALA A 74 5.76 -15.18 -7.65
CA ALA A 74 4.60 -14.32 -7.72
C ALA A 74 3.44 -14.98 -6.99
N TYR A 75 2.85 -14.24 -6.08
CA TYR A 75 1.70 -14.67 -5.30
C TYR A 75 0.75 -13.50 -5.13
N SER A 76 -0.43 -13.79 -4.60
CA SER A 76 -1.40 -12.79 -4.22
C SER A 76 -1.98 -13.08 -2.86
N ASP A 77 -2.51 -12.05 -2.24
CA ASP A 77 -3.41 -12.19 -1.12
C ASP A 77 -4.61 -11.27 -1.32
N SER A 78 -5.55 -11.38 -0.39
CA SER A 78 -6.78 -10.61 -0.43
C SER A 78 -7.28 -10.29 0.96
N SER A 79 -8.17 -9.31 1.05
CA SER A 79 -8.98 -9.12 2.25
C SER A 79 -10.38 -8.67 1.89
N VAL A 80 -11.32 -8.94 2.79
CA VAL A 80 -12.72 -8.52 2.70
C VAL A 80 -13.14 -7.94 4.04
N LEU A 81 -13.96 -6.90 4.03
CA LEU A 81 -14.62 -6.38 5.22
C LEU A 81 -16.03 -6.95 5.29
N SER A 82 -16.44 -7.39 6.48
CA SER A 82 -17.81 -7.86 6.74
C SER A 82 -18.79 -6.71 6.96
N SER A 83 -18.31 -5.55 7.39
CA SER A 83 -19.11 -4.37 7.72
C SER A 83 -18.41 -3.09 7.27
N SER A 84 -19.20 -2.05 7.01
CA SER A 84 -18.69 -0.71 6.68
C SER A 84 -17.98 -0.07 7.88
N PRO A 85 -16.81 0.57 7.68
CA PRO A 85 -16.18 1.42 8.69
C PRO A 85 -16.99 2.65 9.11
N ALA A 86 -18.06 3.01 8.38
CA ALA A 86 -19.01 4.06 8.81
C ALA A 86 -19.75 3.67 10.10
N ASN A 87 -19.85 2.37 10.39
CA ASN A 87 -20.44 1.83 11.61
C ASN A 87 -19.41 1.69 12.76
N GLY A 88 -18.23 2.27 12.60
CA GLY A 88 -17.11 2.17 13.53
C GLY A 88 -15.95 1.32 12.98
N PRO A 89 -14.77 1.34 13.63
CA PRO A 89 -13.59 0.64 13.15
C PRO A 89 -13.82 -0.86 12.93
N GLN A 90 -13.29 -1.39 11.82
CA GLN A 90 -13.45 -2.79 11.42
C GLN A 90 -12.09 -3.48 11.35
N ILE A 91 -12.04 -4.76 11.67
CA ILE A 91 -10.84 -5.57 11.48
C ILE A 91 -10.89 -6.19 10.08
N SER A 92 -9.84 -5.96 9.29
CA SER A 92 -9.58 -6.62 8.02
C SER A 92 -8.41 -7.57 8.20
N THR A 93 -8.63 -8.86 7.96
CA THR A 93 -7.58 -9.88 8.00
C THR A 93 -7.20 -10.26 6.58
N GLN A 94 -5.90 -10.24 6.30
CA GLN A 94 -5.35 -10.66 5.02
C GLN A 94 -5.38 -12.18 4.91
N SER A 95 -5.75 -12.71 3.75
CA SER A 95 -5.72 -14.14 3.49
C SER A 95 -4.29 -14.67 3.52
N ALA A 96 -4.15 -15.99 3.65
CA ALA A 96 -2.86 -16.62 3.39
C ALA A 96 -2.42 -16.32 1.94
N PRO A 97 -1.10 -16.15 1.69
CA PRO A 97 -0.58 -16.02 0.34
C PRO A 97 -0.95 -17.20 -0.55
N VAL A 98 -1.38 -16.91 -1.77
CA VAL A 98 -1.74 -17.89 -2.80
C VAL A 98 -0.85 -17.68 -4.01
N ASN A 99 -0.11 -18.73 -4.41
CA ASN A 99 0.66 -18.71 -5.65
C ASN A 99 -0.24 -18.39 -6.84
N ILE A 100 0.22 -17.47 -7.69
CA ILE A 100 -0.46 -17.13 -8.95
C ILE A 100 0.28 -17.70 -10.17
N THR A 101 1.27 -18.55 -9.92
CA THR A 101 2.11 -19.21 -10.90
C THR A 101 2.09 -20.71 -10.67
N SER A 102 2.25 -21.48 -11.73
CA SER A 102 2.30 -22.95 -11.68
C SER A 102 3.71 -23.52 -11.47
N THR A 103 4.76 -22.73 -11.73
CA THR A 103 6.16 -23.18 -11.75
C THR A 103 7.03 -22.61 -10.63
N LEU A 104 6.60 -21.53 -9.97
CA LEU A 104 7.36 -20.90 -8.88
C LEU A 104 6.87 -21.31 -7.50
N ALA A 105 7.82 -21.55 -6.60
CA ALA A 105 7.52 -21.82 -5.20
C ALA A 105 7.03 -20.54 -4.50
N LEU A 106 6.11 -20.73 -3.55
CA LEU A 106 5.71 -19.66 -2.65
C LEU A 106 6.88 -19.34 -1.71
N VAL A 107 7.11 -18.05 -1.45
CA VAL A 107 8.09 -17.59 -0.46
C VAL A 107 7.38 -17.13 0.80
N ALA A 108 8.04 -17.30 1.96
CA ALA A 108 7.55 -16.74 3.20
C ALA A 108 7.70 -15.20 3.17
N PRO A 109 6.61 -14.43 3.33
CA PRO A 109 6.71 -12.98 3.40
C PRO A 109 7.45 -12.57 4.68
N THR A 110 8.15 -11.44 4.63
CA THR A 110 8.87 -10.88 5.78
C THR A 110 8.00 -9.88 6.54
N PRO A 111 8.01 -9.88 7.88
CA PRO A 111 7.17 -8.98 8.65
C PRO A 111 7.74 -7.56 8.69
N ALA A 112 6.87 -6.59 8.92
CA ALA A 112 7.28 -5.23 9.23
C ALA A 112 7.55 -5.10 10.74
N ARG A 113 8.63 -4.39 11.09
CA ARG A 113 9.07 -4.21 12.47
C ARG A 113 9.27 -2.73 12.75
N VAL A 114 8.71 -2.24 13.85
CA VAL A 114 8.72 -0.82 14.20
C VAL A 114 9.11 -0.65 15.67
N LEU A 115 10.09 0.21 15.93
CA LEU A 115 10.40 0.68 17.27
C LEU A 115 9.28 1.63 17.73
N LYS A 116 8.56 1.24 18.78
CA LYS A 116 7.47 2.00 19.36
C LYS A 116 7.31 1.68 20.83
N ASN A 117 7.05 2.69 21.66
CA ASN A 117 6.88 2.54 23.11
C ASN A 117 8.05 1.77 23.78
N GLY A 118 9.28 2.00 23.33
CA GLY A 118 10.48 1.39 23.90
C GLY A 118 10.72 -0.07 23.51
N ALA A 119 9.90 -0.64 22.62
CA ALA A 119 10.03 -2.02 22.15
C ALA A 119 9.96 -2.10 20.62
N ILE A 120 10.45 -3.20 20.06
CA ILE A 120 10.25 -3.51 18.64
C ILE A 120 8.96 -4.31 18.51
N LEU A 121 7.96 -3.69 17.90
CA LEU A 121 6.68 -4.31 17.58
C LEU A 121 6.73 -4.94 16.19
N VAL A 122 6.01 -6.04 16.01
CA VAL A 122 5.99 -6.82 14.77
C VAL A 122 4.58 -6.82 14.21
N ALA A 123 4.41 -6.35 12.97
CA ALA A 123 3.22 -6.62 12.18
C ALA A 123 3.44 -7.94 11.44
N PRO A 124 2.62 -8.99 11.69
CA PRO A 124 2.80 -10.30 11.07
C PRO A 124 2.82 -10.22 9.54
N ALA A 125 3.62 -11.07 8.91
CA ALA A 125 3.70 -11.13 7.45
C ALA A 125 2.60 -12.00 6.81
N THR A 126 2.05 -12.93 7.59
CA THR A 126 1.00 -13.87 7.21
C THR A 126 -0.18 -13.70 8.13
N ALA A 127 -1.40 -13.71 7.58
CA ALA A 127 -2.62 -13.43 8.34
C ALA A 127 -2.53 -12.11 9.13
N SER A 128 -1.85 -11.12 8.55
CA SER A 128 -1.80 -9.74 9.03
C SER A 128 -3.22 -9.21 9.20
N SER A 129 -3.48 -8.62 10.36
CA SER A 129 -4.72 -7.89 10.60
C SER A 129 -4.44 -6.40 10.55
N SER A 130 -5.38 -5.66 9.98
CA SER A 130 -5.43 -4.20 10.03
C SER A 130 -6.75 -3.75 10.61
N LYS A 131 -6.73 -2.71 11.44
CA LYS A 131 -7.94 -1.99 11.83
C LYS A 131 -8.18 -0.86 10.84
N VAL A 132 -9.33 -0.89 10.19
CA VAL A 132 -9.76 0.07 9.18
C VAL A 132 -10.80 1.00 9.79
N SER A 133 -10.64 2.31 9.61
CA SER A 133 -11.59 3.32 10.07
C SER A 133 -11.64 4.49 9.09
N TYR A 134 -12.69 5.30 9.17
CA TYR A 134 -12.76 6.56 8.42
C TYR A 134 -12.20 7.73 9.22
N VAL A 135 -11.45 8.59 8.54
CA VAL A 135 -10.92 9.84 9.08
C VAL A 135 -11.23 10.96 8.09
N GLY A 136 -12.18 11.83 8.43
CA GLY A 136 -12.74 12.76 7.46
C GLY A 136 -13.30 12.01 6.25
N ASN A 137 -12.79 12.34 5.05
CA ASN A 137 -13.18 11.69 3.80
C ASN A 137 -12.34 10.45 3.46
N ASP A 138 -11.30 10.15 4.25
CA ASP A 138 -10.26 9.19 3.89
C ASP A 138 -10.29 7.94 4.77
N ILE A 139 -9.45 6.97 4.43
CA ILE A 139 -9.40 5.66 5.07
C ILE A 139 -8.12 5.59 5.90
N ARG A 140 -8.25 5.41 7.22
CA ARG A 140 -7.13 5.08 8.09
C ARG A 140 -6.98 3.57 8.17
N VAL A 141 -5.76 3.09 7.96
CA VAL A 141 -5.38 1.68 8.08
C VAL A 141 -4.30 1.55 9.15
N ASP A 142 -4.65 0.93 10.27
CA ASP A 142 -3.74 0.62 11.37
C ASP A 142 -3.28 -0.83 11.25
N SER A 143 -2.01 -1.06 10.92
CA SER A 143 -1.43 -2.41 10.92
C SER A 143 -1.22 -2.89 12.35
N LEU A 144 -1.73 -4.09 12.66
CA LEU A 144 -1.78 -4.62 14.03
C LEU A 144 -0.68 -5.65 14.27
N ALA A 145 -0.30 -5.79 15.54
CA ALA A 145 0.52 -6.90 16.00
C ALA A 145 -0.29 -8.20 16.04
N ALA A 146 0.37 -9.31 16.36
CA ALA A 146 -0.27 -10.63 16.45
C ALA A 146 -1.40 -10.72 17.50
N ASP A 147 -1.43 -9.81 18.46
CA ASP A 147 -2.52 -9.67 19.43
C ASP A 147 -3.80 -9.03 18.87
N ASN A 148 -3.79 -8.63 17.58
CA ASN A 148 -4.90 -7.96 16.88
C ASN A 148 -5.42 -6.70 17.57
N THR A 149 -4.64 -6.06 18.44
CA THR A 149 -5.05 -4.87 19.20
C THR A 149 -3.99 -3.79 19.20
N THR A 150 -2.72 -4.17 19.35
CA THR A 150 -1.59 -3.25 19.36
C THR A 150 -1.31 -2.72 17.96
N VAL A 151 -1.45 -1.41 17.76
CA VAL A 151 -1.12 -0.75 16.48
C VAL A 151 0.38 -0.62 16.34
N VAL A 152 0.95 -1.28 15.33
CA VAL A 152 2.38 -1.22 14.99
C VAL A 152 2.68 0.08 14.25
N PHE A 153 1.95 0.36 13.16
CA PHE A 153 2.02 1.60 12.40
C PHE A 153 0.67 1.92 11.75
N SER A 154 0.49 3.16 11.30
CA SER A 154 -0.75 3.65 10.71
C SER A 154 -0.46 4.34 9.37
N GLU A 155 -1.43 4.27 8.47
CA GLU A 155 -1.39 4.96 7.18
C GLU A 155 -2.76 5.58 6.90
N ILE A 156 -2.78 6.69 6.15
CA ILE A 156 -3.99 7.27 5.56
C ILE A 156 -3.98 6.98 4.07
N ARG A 157 -5.11 6.48 3.55
CA ARG A 157 -5.36 6.25 2.14
C ARG A 157 -6.37 7.26 1.62
N SER A 158 -6.00 7.94 0.54
CA SER A 158 -6.79 9.01 -0.07
C SER A 158 -6.68 8.98 -1.60
N ASN A 159 -7.39 9.90 -2.26
CA ASN A 159 -7.37 10.06 -3.72
C ASN A 159 -7.69 8.75 -4.46
N TYR A 160 -8.78 8.09 -4.08
CA TYR A 160 -9.18 6.83 -4.71
C TYR A 160 -9.72 7.10 -6.12
N GLU A 161 -9.24 6.32 -7.07
CA GLU A 161 -9.68 6.29 -8.45
C GLU A 161 -10.00 4.84 -8.83
N THR A 162 -11.24 4.57 -9.24
CA THR A 162 -11.64 3.26 -9.75
C THR A 162 -11.56 3.27 -11.27
N VAL A 163 -10.79 2.34 -11.84
CA VAL A 163 -10.57 2.26 -13.28
C VAL A 163 -11.02 0.88 -13.79
N ALA A 164 -11.86 0.88 -14.81
CA ALA A 164 -12.32 -0.34 -15.46
C ALA A 164 -11.21 -0.94 -16.33
N LEU A 165 -11.12 -2.27 -16.28
CA LEU A 165 -10.25 -3.07 -17.15
C LEU A 165 -11.14 -3.83 -18.12
N THR A 166 -11.04 -3.50 -19.41
CA THR A 166 -11.88 -4.07 -20.46
C THR A 166 -11.03 -4.47 -21.66
N GLY A 167 -11.54 -5.41 -22.46
CA GLY A 167 -10.85 -5.89 -23.65
C GLY A 167 -9.61 -6.72 -23.33
N ALA A 168 -8.65 -6.69 -24.26
CA ALA A 168 -7.42 -7.48 -24.15
C ALA A 168 -6.49 -6.92 -23.05
N ILE A 169 -5.71 -7.79 -22.42
CA ILE A 169 -4.68 -7.40 -21.45
C ILE A 169 -3.58 -6.54 -22.10
N SER A 170 -3.42 -6.58 -23.42
CA SER A 170 -2.54 -5.66 -24.15
C SER A 170 -3.01 -4.20 -24.13
N THR A 171 -4.28 -3.92 -23.82
CA THR A 171 -4.84 -2.55 -23.77
C THR A 171 -4.94 -2.01 -22.35
N THR A 172 -4.27 -2.64 -21.38
CA THR A 172 -4.26 -2.22 -19.98
C THR A 172 -3.79 -0.77 -19.81
N PRO A 173 -4.45 0.03 -18.97
CA PRO A 173 -4.01 1.38 -18.62
C PRO A 173 -2.55 1.42 -18.16
N ALA A 174 -1.83 2.46 -18.58
CA ALA A 174 -0.38 2.56 -18.38
C ALA A 174 0.03 2.56 -16.91
N ASP A 175 -0.74 3.22 -16.04
CA ASP A 175 -0.51 3.22 -14.59
C ASP A 175 -0.60 1.82 -13.98
N PHE A 176 -1.59 1.01 -14.39
CA PHE A 176 -1.71 -0.38 -13.95
C PHE A 176 -0.59 -1.27 -14.49
N ALA A 177 -0.26 -1.13 -15.77
CA ALA A 177 0.82 -1.89 -16.40
C ALA A 177 2.19 -1.53 -15.80
N HIS A 178 2.45 -0.24 -15.56
CA HIS A 178 3.66 0.24 -14.89
C HIS A 178 3.73 -0.20 -13.43
N PHE A 179 2.62 -0.17 -12.70
CA PHE A 179 2.60 -0.65 -11.31
C PHE A 179 3.02 -2.12 -11.23
N HIS A 180 2.59 -2.93 -12.19
CA HIS A 180 2.95 -4.34 -12.31
C HIS A 180 4.06 -4.59 -13.35
N ASN A 181 4.97 -3.62 -13.54
CA ASN A 181 5.92 -3.52 -14.64
C ASN A 181 6.44 -4.86 -15.19
N VAL A 182 7.07 -5.69 -14.35
CA VAL A 182 7.71 -6.93 -14.81
C VAL A 182 6.72 -7.94 -15.37
N ILE A 183 5.49 -7.97 -14.85
CA ILE A 183 4.42 -8.86 -15.33
C ILE A 183 4.01 -8.45 -16.75
N PHE A 184 3.91 -7.15 -17.04
CA PHE A 184 3.48 -6.64 -18.34
C PHE A 184 4.59 -6.50 -19.38
N SER A 185 5.84 -6.28 -18.94
CA SER A 185 6.99 -6.10 -19.85
C SER A 185 7.61 -7.42 -20.31
N ASN A 186 7.43 -8.51 -19.58
CA ASN A 186 8.01 -9.81 -19.92
C ASN A 186 6.97 -10.73 -20.58
N THR A 187 7.06 -10.91 -21.91
CA THR A 187 6.13 -11.74 -22.68
C THR A 187 6.19 -13.22 -22.35
N ALA A 188 7.24 -13.70 -21.67
CA ALA A 188 7.33 -15.06 -21.15
C ALA A 188 6.49 -15.26 -19.88
N ILE A 189 6.11 -14.17 -19.18
CA ILE A 189 5.34 -14.21 -17.94
C ILE A 189 3.84 -14.10 -18.20
N LEU A 190 3.42 -13.20 -19.09
CA LEU A 190 2.01 -12.86 -19.29
C LEU A 190 1.56 -13.10 -20.74
N ASN A 191 0.37 -13.66 -20.90
CA ASN A 191 -0.34 -13.71 -22.16
C ASN A 191 -1.19 -12.43 -22.35
N THR A 192 -0.63 -11.41 -22.97
CA THR A 192 -1.32 -10.13 -23.21
C THR A 192 -2.46 -10.23 -24.24
N ALA A 193 -2.56 -11.33 -24.99
CA ALA A 193 -3.69 -11.58 -25.89
C ALA A 193 -4.94 -12.12 -25.17
N ALA A 194 -4.83 -12.51 -23.89
CA ALA A 194 -5.99 -12.85 -23.07
C ALA A 194 -6.84 -11.60 -22.78
N THR A 195 -8.08 -11.80 -22.35
CA THR A 195 -9.09 -10.74 -22.18
C THR A 195 -9.48 -10.63 -20.71
N TYR A 196 -9.71 -9.40 -20.25
CA TYR A 196 -10.30 -9.16 -18.94
C TYR A 196 -11.75 -9.69 -18.87
N ALA A 197 -12.07 -10.36 -17.77
CA ALA A 197 -13.44 -10.76 -17.47
C ALA A 197 -14.33 -9.53 -17.27
N ALA A 198 -15.63 -9.67 -17.53
CA ALA A 198 -16.60 -8.61 -17.29
C ALA A 198 -16.56 -8.12 -15.83
N GLY A 199 -16.63 -6.79 -15.64
CA GLY A 199 -16.56 -6.17 -14.32
C GLY A 199 -15.15 -6.09 -13.73
N SER A 200 -14.10 -6.47 -14.46
CA SER A 200 -12.71 -6.27 -13.99
C SER A 200 -12.43 -4.79 -13.76
N SER A 201 -11.85 -4.47 -12.61
CA SER A 201 -11.40 -3.13 -12.28
C SER A 201 -10.28 -3.16 -11.25
N TYR A 202 -9.56 -2.04 -11.17
CA TYR A 202 -8.66 -1.76 -10.06
C TYR A 202 -9.02 -0.44 -9.41
N VAL A 203 -8.60 -0.28 -8.16
CA VAL A 203 -8.53 1.03 -7.51
C VAL A 203 -7.08 1.44 -7.40
N LYS A 204 -6.85 2.73 -7.59
CA LYS A 204 -5.59 3.42 -7.38
C LYS A 204 -5.78 4.44 -6.26
N PHE A 205 -4.83 4.55 -5.35
CA PHE A 205 -4.92 5.50 -4.24
C PHE A 205 -3.53 5.95 -3.78
N THR A 206 -3.48 7.07 -3.06
CA THR A 206 -2.27 7.53 -2.38
C THR A 206 -2.24 6.96 -0.97
N GLN A 207 -1.07 6.51 -0.51
CA GLN A 207 -0.84 6.17 0.89
C GLN A 207 0.08 7.20 1.52
N THR A 208 -0.27 7.67 2.71
CA THR A 208 0.54 8.59 3.50
C THR A 208 0.77 8.00 4.87
N ASN A 209 2.03 7.99 5.32
CA ASN A 209 2.38 7.53 6.66
C ASN A 209 1.73 8.40 7.73
N ALA A 210 1.10 7.79 8.74
CA ALA A 210 0.39 8.50 9.81
C ALA A 210 1.13 8.31 11.15
N GLY A 211 1.79 9.38 11.59
CA GLY A 211 2.76 9.39 12.67
C GLY A 211 4.14 8.89 12.24
N ASP A 212 5.19 9.35 12.90
CA ASP A 212 6.55 8.89 12.62
C ASP A 212 6.68 7.36 12.79
N ARG A 213 7.26 6.72 11.77
CA ARG A 213 7.46 5.27 11.71
C ARG A 213 8.95 4.94 11.74
N TYR A 214 9.42 4.44 12.87
CA TYR A 214 10.80 4.02 13.10
C TYR A 214 10.95 2.53 12.77
N ASN A 215 11.13 2.19 11.49
CA ASN A 215 11.33 0.80 11.08
C ASN A 215 12.62 0.24 11.67
N ALA A 216 12.58 -0.99 12.18
CA ALA A 216 13.74 -1.70 12.70
C ALA A 216 14.18 -2.80 11.73
N PHE A 217 15.48 -2.90 11.48
CA PHE A 217 16.06 -3.86 10.55
C PHE A 217 17.10 -4.75 11.23
N ASP A 218 17.24 -5.97 10.69
CA ASP A 218 18.38 -6.83 10.99
C ASP A 218 19.65 -6.21 10.43
N CYS A 219 20.72 -6.22 11.20
CA CYS A 219 22.03 -5.75 10.72
C CYS A 219 22.84 -6.86 10.05
N THR A 220 22.59 -8.13 10.40
CA THR A 220 23.33 -9.29 9.88
C THR A 220 22.40 -10.35 9.33
N THR A 221 21.85 -11.21 10.20
CA THR A 221 20.99 -12.32 9.81
C THR A 221 19.54 -11.87 9.82
N ALA A 222 18.83 -12.15 8.73
CA ALA A 222 17.40 -11.88 8.65
C ALA A 222 16.62 -12.70 9.68
N THR A 223 15.74 -12.02 10.42
CA THR A 223 14.83 -12.62 11.40
C THR A 223 13.39 -12.22 11.09
N THR A 224 12.43 -12.94 11.66
CA THR A 224 10.98 -12.69 11.49
C THR A 224 10.30 -12.21 12.78
N GLY A 225 11.02 -12.19 13.90
CA GLY A 225 10.49 -11.77 15.20
C GLY A 225 10.89 -10.36 15.60
N ALA A 226 10.53 -10.00 16.83
CA ALA A 226 10.97 -8.76 17.48
C ALA A 226 12.48 -8.76 17.81
N ALA A 227 13.08 -9.95 17.88
CA ALA A 227 14.51 -10.13 18.14
C ALA A 227 15.36 -9.87 16.88
N VAL A 228 15.40 -8.60 16.47
CA VAL A 228 16.26 -8.15 15.36
C VAL A 228 17.74 -8.30 15.71
N THR A 229 18.59 -8.52 14.72
CA THR A 229 20.04 -8.61 14.94
C THR A 229 20.68 -7.22 15.11
N PRO A 230 21.46 -6.97 16.19
CA PRO A 230 22.11 -5.68 16.41
C PRO A 230 23.28 -5.46 15.44
N CYS A 231 23.58 -4.19 15.16
CA CYS A 231 24.79 -3.80 14.43
C CYS A 231 26.05 -3.82 15.30
N ARG A 232 25.88 -3.51 16.59
CA ARG A 232 26.94 -3.57 17.60
C ARG A 232 26.34 -4.04 18.91
N THR A 233 27.08 -4.88 19.62
CA THR A 233 26.67 -5.43 20.91
C THR A 233 27.45 -4.80 22.06
N SER A 234 26.86 -4.76 23.25
CA SER A 234 27.52 -4.32 24.48
C SER A 234 28.16 -2.93 24.37
N THR A 235 27.42 -2.00 23.77
CA THR A 235 27.90 -0.64 23.51
C THR A 235 26.74 0.35 23.46
N THR A 236 27.06 1.64 23.46
CA THR A 236 26.07 2.72 23.40
C THR A 236 26.01 3.36 22.02
N LEU A 237 24.87 3.96 21.71
CA LEU A 237 24.66 4.71 20.47
C LEU A 237 25.69 5.84 20.31
N ALA A 238 25.96 6.57 21.39
CA ALA A 238 26.94 7.65 21.40
C ALA A 238 28.36 7.16 21.10
N ALA A 239 28.81 6.06 21.72
CA ALA A 239 30.14 5.51 21.48
C ALA A 239 30.32 5.05 20.03
N VAL A 240 29.31 4.35 19.48
CA VAL A 240 29.32 3.89 18.10
C VAL A 240 29.36 5.07 17.12
N LEU A 241 28.50 6.07 17.29
CA LEU A 241 28.46 7.20 16.36
C LEU A 241 29.62 8.20 16.51
N THR A 242 30.31 8.21 17.65
CA THR A 242 31.54 8.99 17.82
C THR A 242 32.67 8.41 16.96
N THR A 243 32.75 7.08 16.84
CA THR A 243 33.75 6.39 16.00
C THR A 243 33.32 6.21 14.55
N GLY A 244 32.01 6.32 14.29
CA GLY A 244 31.41 6.14 12.97
C GLY A 244 30.87 4.72 12.77
N ILE A 245 29.71 4.64 12.10
CA ILE A 245 29.07 3.37 11.73
C ILE A 245 28.74 3.34 10.24
N SER A 246 29.29 2.36 9.54
CA SER A 246 29.04 2.17 8.10
C SER A 246 27.70 1.48 7.84
N SER A 247 26.90 2.08 6.96
CA SER A 247 25.73 1.49 6.32
C SER A 247 26.13 1.01 4.93
N THR A 248 26.22 -0.30 4.75
CA THR A 248 26.51 -0.91 3.43
C THR A 248 25.41 -0.59 2.42
N SER A 249 24.15 -0.62 2.87
CA SER A 249 23.01 -0.29 2.00
C SER A 249 23.04 1.14 1.50
N ASP A 250 23.46 2.11 2.33
CA ASP A 250 23.47 3.52 1.93
C ASP A 250 24.81 3.94 1.32
N GLY A 251 25.87 3.15 1.48
CA GLY A 251 27.23 3.51 1.05
C GLY A 251 27.85 4.66 1.85
N VAL A 252 27.39 4.87 3.10
CA VAL A 252 27.76 6.00 3.95
C VAL A 252 28.25 5.51 5.32
N THR A 253 29.28 6.17 5.87
CA THR A 253 29.65 6.04 7.29
C THR A 253 29.08 7.23 8.04
N TYR A 254 28.15 6.95 8.96
CA TYR A 254 27.46 7.97 9.74
C TYR A 254 28.17 8.22 11.07
N HIS A 255 28.31 9.49 11.41
CA HIS A 255 28.84 9.99 12.66
C HIS A 255 27.78 10.77 13.43
N LEU A 256 28.08 11.09 14.68
CA LEU A 256 27.16 11.83 15.56
C LEU A 256 26.70 13.16 14.94
N THR A 257 27.60 13.85 14.22
CA THR A 257 27.36 15.15 13.56
C THR A 257 26.48 15.07 12.31
N ASP A 258 26.26 13.89 11.73
CA ASP A 258 25.50 13.73 10.48
C ASP A 258 23.98 13.66 10.73
N GLY A 259 23.56 13.91 11.97
CA GLY A 259 22.20 13.73 12.43
C GLY A 259 21.97 14.28 13.83
N SER A 260 20.82 13.95 14.40
CA SER A 260 20.43 14.39 15.74
C SER A 260 19.95 13.21 16.57
N VAL A 261 20.27 13.21 17.86
CA VAL A 261 19.76 12.24 18.83
C VAL A 261 18.45 12.77 19.42
N SER A 262 17.43 11.92 19.46
CA SER A 262 16.16 12.11 20.13
C SER A 262 15.79 10.88 20.94
N THR A 263 14.63 10.90 21.60
CA THR A 263 14.10 9.74 22.32
C THR A 263 12.74 9.31 21.73
N VAL A 264 12.54 8.00 21.61
CA VAL A 264 11.30 7.39 21.12
C VAL A 264 10.86 6.33 22.11
N GLY A 265 9.80 6.60 22.87
CA GLY A 265 9.32 5.67 23.90
C GLY A 265 10.40 5.30 24.93
N GLY A 266 11.28 6.25 25.28
CA GLY A 266 12.39 6.04 26.22
C GLY A 266 13.67 5.47 25.59
N VAL A 267 13.66 5.10 24.31
CA VAL A 267 14.85 4.61 23.59
C VAL A 267 15.57 5.77 22.92
N SER A 268 16.90 5.84 23.08
CA SER A 268 17.74 6.81 22.37
C SER A 268 17.84 6.45 20.90
N VAL A 269 17.49 7.39 20.02
CA VAL A 269 17.47 7.22 18.57
C VAL A 269 18.24 8.36 17.93
N TRP A 270 19.23 8.03 17.13
CA TRP A 270 19.90 8.97 16.24
C TRP A 270 19.24 8.90 14.87
N VAL A 271 18.96 10.07 14.29
CA VAL A 271 18.32 10.21 12.97
C VAL A 271 19.25 11.03 12.07
N ALA A 272 19.59 10.48 10.91
CA ALA A 272 20.38 11.19 9.90
C ALA A 272 19.64 12.46 9.41
N THR A 273 20.39 13.54 9.18
CA THR A 273 19.85 14.77 8.58
C THR A 273 19.55 14.59 7.10
N ALA A 274 20.44 13.90 6.37
CA ALA A 274 20.25 13.59 4.96
C ALA A 274 19.31 12.38 4.79
N PRO A 275 18.39 12.42 3.81
CA PRO A 275 17.61 11.25 3.45
C PRO A 275 18.51 10.15 2.91
N ARG A 276 18.07 8.90 3.07
CA ARG A 276 18.73 7.73 2.49
C ARG A 276 18.78 7.88 0.95
N PRO A 277 19.88 7.48 0.31
CA PRO A 277 19.97 7.58 -1.15
C PRO A 277 18.95 6.67 -1.82
N VAL A 278 18.39 7.14 -2.94
CA VAL A 278 17.37 6.41 -3.71
C VAL A 278 17.88 5.04 -4.17
N SER A 279 19.17 4.91 -4.46
CA SER A 279 19.81 3.62 -4.80
C SER A 279 19.73 2.58 -3.67
N ALA A 280 19.56 3.01 -2.42
CA ALA A 280 19.46 2.14 -1.25
C ALA A 280 18.01 1.79 -0.89
N THR A 281 17.05 2.64 -1.24
CA THR A 281 15.63 2.44 -0.90
C THR A 281 14.84 1.85 -2.06
N LEU A 282 15.24 2.15 -3.29
CA LEU A 282 14.51 1.83 -4.52
C LEU A 282 13.01 2.14 -4.39
N SER A 283 12.72 3.31 -3.81
CA SER A 283 11.35 3.77 -3.55
C SER A 283 11.29 5.30 -3.56
N SER A 284 10.14 5.86 -3.93
CA SER A 284 9.85 7.29 -3.76
C SER A 284 9.61 7.69 -2.29
N THR A 285 9.43 6.73 -1.38
CA THR A 285 9.25 7.03 0.04
C THR A 285 10.52 7.64 0.61
N VAL A 286 10.44 8.91 1.00
CA VAL A 286 11.55 9.60 1.70
C VAL A 286 11.76 8.94 3.06
N GLN A 287 12.99 8.48 3.29
CA GLN A 287 13.38 7.76 4.49
C GLN A 287 14.69 8.34 5.02
N TYR A 288 14.87 8.34 6.34
CA TYR A 288 16.10 8.76 7.00
C TYR A 288 16.72 7.55 7.71
N ARG A 289 18.04 7.39 7.60
CA ARG A 289 18.72 6.34 8.37
C ARG A 289 18.54 6.64 9.86
N ILE A 290 18.23 5.60 10.63
CA ILE A 290 18.29 5.68 12.09
C ILE A 290 19.25 4.64 12.66
N TYR A 291 19.80 4.97 13.82
CA TYR A 291 20.42 4.02 14.72
C TYR A 291 19.83 4.22 16.12
N PHE A 292 19.60 3.15 16.87
CA PHE A 292 18.97 3.25 18.17
C PHE A 292 19.58 2.28 19.18
N GLU A 293 19.58 2.68 20.45
CA GLU A 293 20.11 1.89 21.56
C GLU A 293 18.99 1.16 22.29
N LEU A 294 19.05 -0.17 22.33
CA LEU A 294 18.08 -0.98 23.07
C LEU A 294 18.79 -2.15 23.75
N ASN A 295 18.50 -2.39 25.03
CA ASN A 295 19.07 -3.50 25.81
C ASN A 295 20.61 -3.59 25.73
N GLY A 296 21.31 -2.45 25.74
CA GLY A 296 22.77 -2.38 25.69
C GLY A 296 23.39 -2.70 24.32
N ASN A 297 22.61 -2.67 23.24
CA ASN A 297 23.05 -2.89 21.87
C ASN A 297 22.59 -1.75 20.96
N VAL A 298 23.28 -1.59 19.82
CA VAL A 298 22.93 -0.58 18.81
C VAL A 298 22.38 -1.27 17.57
N TYR A 299 21.20 -0.84 17.14
CA TYR A 299 20.44 -1.36 16.00
C TYR A 299 20.34 -0.31 14.89
N THR A 300 19.90 -0.74 13.71
CA THR A 300 19.65 0.16 12.57
C THR A 300 18.21 0.08 12.09
N GLY A 301 17.80 1.09 11.35
CA GLY A 301 16.45 1.23 10.87
C GLY A 301 16.29 2.31 9.82
N ALA A 302 15.04 2.64 9.53
CA ALA A 302 14.69 3.84 8.79
C ALA A 302 13.50 4.56 9.41
N LEU A 303 13.61 5.87 9.55
CA LEU A 303 12.50 6.75 9.88
C LEU A 303 11.78 7.16 8.60
N ILE A 304 10.47 6.90 8.56
CA ILE A 304 9.53 7.57 7.66
C ILE A 304 8.79 8.60 8.52
N LYS A 305 8.83 9.88 8.13
CA LYS A 305 8.18 10.94 8.90
C LYS A 305 6.67 10.92 8.70
N ASP A 306 5.93 11.44 9.66
CA ASP A 306 4.51 11.71 9.50
C ASP A 306 4.22 12.51 8.23
N GLY A 307 3.11 12.22 7.55
CA GLY A 307 2.72 12.91 6.33
C GLY A 307 3.53 12.52 5.07
N THR A 308 4.51 11.61 5.18
CA THR A 308 5.30 11.17 4.02
C THR A 308 4.47 10.25 3.12
N VAL A 309 4.42 10.54 1.82
CA VAL A 309 3.81 9.64 0.82
C VAL A 309 4.61 8.35 0.71
N LEU A 310 3.92 7.23 0.79
CA LEU A 310 4.48 5.89 0.62
C LEU A 310 4.44 5.52 -0.86
N GLY A 311 5.60 5.21 -1.43
CA GLY A 311 5.72 4.70 -2.79
C GLY A 311 5.15 3.28 -2.88
N GLY A 312 4.36 3.01 -3.92
CA GLY A 312 3.73 1.70 -4.12
C GLY A 312 4.57 0.76 -4.99
N SER A 313 5.04 1.22 -6.14
CA SER A 313 5.84 0.39 -7.07
C SER A 313 6.81 1.23 -7.91
N SER A 314 7.50 0.60 -8.86
CA SER A 314 8.36 1.25 -9.85
C SER A 314 8.34 0.51 -11.18
N TYR A 315 8.68 1.22 -12.26
CA TYR A 315 8.82 0.64 -13.59
C TYR A 315 10.10 1.12 -14.29
N VAL A 316 10.59 0.32 -15.23
CA VAL A 316 11.75 0.69 -16.06
C VAL A 316 11.29 1.69 -17.10
N SER A 317 11.66 2.95 -16.91
CA SER A 317 11.33 4.07 -17.80
C SER A 317 12.49 4.45 -18.73
N ASN A 318 13.73 4.13 -18.33
CA ASN A 318 14.93 4.43 -19.10
C ASN A 318 15.94 3.27 -19.02
N PRO A 319 15.79 2.23 -19.87
CA PRO A 319 16.69 1.07 -19.85
C PRO A 319 18.19 1.42 -20.03
N ALA A 320 18.49 2.54 -20.67
CA ALA A 320 19.86 2.99 -20.95
C ALA A 320 20.52 3.74 -19.77
N GLY A 321 19.82 3.96 -18.66
CA GLY A 321 20.38 4.63 -17.48
C GLY A 321 21.64 3.94 -16.95
N THR A 322 22.58 4.71 -16.40
CA THR A 322 23.84 4.19 -15.88
C THR A 322 23.67 3.61 -14.49
N THR A 323 22.82 4.24 -13.66
CA THR A 323 22.47 3.77 -12.32
C THR A 323 21.07 3.15 -12.27
N VAL A 324 20.79 2.33 -11.26
CA VAL A 324 19.43 1.78 -11.07
C VAL A 324 18.40 2.91 -10.92
N ALA A 325 18.74 3.96 -10.17
CA ALA A 325 17.87 5.11 -9.96
C ALA A 325 17.56 5.87 -11.27
N GLU A 326 18.50 5.91 -12.22
CA GLU A 326 18.27 6.50 -13.55
C GLU A 326 17.42 5.62 -14.47
N ARG A 327 17.33 4.32 -14.18
CA ARG A 327 16.59 3.36 -15.02
C ARG A 327 15.11 3.27 -14.69
N ILE A 328 14.74 3.62 -13.45
CA ILE A 328 13.40 3.37 -12.94
C ILE A 328 12.67 4.65 -12.56
N THR A 329 11.37 4.68 -12.81
CA THR A 329 10.46 5.68 -12.29
C THR A 329 9.65 5.09 -11.16
N PHE A 330 9.63 5.76 -10.01
CA PHE A 330 8.82 5.37 -8.85
C PHE A 330 7.39 5.89 -8.96
N LEU A 331 6.44 5.10 -8.48
CA LEU A 331 5.02 5.41 -8.51
C LEU A 331 4.55 5.80 -7.10
N PRO A 332 4.04 7.02 -6.89
CA PRO A 332 3.62 7.53 -5.58
C PRO A 332 2.20 7.10 -5.20
N PHE A 333 1.73 5.99 -5.76
CA PHE A 333 0.39 5.46 -5.54
C PHE A 333 0.46 3.93 -5.41
N ASP A 334 -0.54 3.37 -4.76
CA ASP A 334 -0.76 1.93 -4.62
C ASP A 334 -1.98 1.51 -5.46
N ILE A 335 -2.05 0.23 -5.81
CA ILE A 335 -3.13 -0.37 -6.59
C ILE A 335 -3.66 -1.62 -5.89
N ARG A 336 -4.98 -1.76 -5.86
CA ARG A 336 -5.67 -3.00 -5.49
C ARG A 336 -6.66 -3.39 -6.57
N MET A 337 -6.87 -4.68 -6.77
CA MET A 337 -7.78 -5.20 -7.79
C MET A 337 -9.02 -5.82 -7.17
N ASN A 338 -10.12 -5.81 -7.92
CA ASN A 338 -11.21 -6.71 -7.62
C ASN A 338 -10.89 -8.14 -8.10
N LYS A 339 -11.71 -9.10 -7.68
CA LYS A 339 -11.51 -10.52 -8.02
C LYS A 339 -11.53 -10.80 -9.52
N ALA A 340 -12.36 -10.10 -10.29
CA ALA A 340 -12.46 -10.33 -11.73
C ALA A 340 -11.15 -9.93 -12.44
N ALA A 341 -10.58 -8.78 -12.07
CA ALA A 341 -9.29 -8.33 -12.58
C ALA A 341 -8.15 -9.26 -12.14
N HIS A 342 -8.11 -9.64 -10.86
CA HIS A 342 -7.15 -10.61 -10.33
C HIS A 342 -7.22 -11.93 -11.09
N GLY A 343 -8.41 -12.55 -11.19
CA GLY A 343 -8.61 -13.82 -11.87
C GLY A 343 -8.23 -13.77 -13.34
N SER A 344 -8.48 -12.64 -14.02
CA SER A 344 -8.07 -12.44 -15.41
C SER A 344 -6.55 -12.44 -15.58
N LEU A 345 -5.82 -11.78 -14.67
CA LEU A 345 -4.36 -11.79 -14.69
C LEU A 345 -3.79 -13.16 -14.36
N VAL A 346 -4.30 -13.83 -13.31
CA VAL A 346 -3.85 -15.17 -12.94
C VAL A 346 -4.06 -16.16 -14.09
N ALA A 347 -5.22 -16.13 -14.75
CA ALA A 347 -5.49 -16.99 -15.90
C ALA A 347 -4.60 -16.68 -17.12
N ALA A 348 -4.05 -15.47 -17.21
CA ALA A 348 -3.15 -15.06 -18.27
C ALA A 348 -1.66 -15.32 -17.96
N MET A 349 -1.32 -15.73 -16.73
CA MET A 349 0.06 -16.08 -16.38
C MET A 349 0.49 -17.33 -17.16
N LYS A 350 1.71 -17.29 -17.70
CA LYS A 350 2.34 -18.39 -18.46
C LYS A 350 3.30 -19.24 -17.62
N ILE A 351 3.56 -18.81 -16.39
CA ILE A 351 4.51 -19.40 -15.45
C ILE A 351 3.82 -20.04 -14.26
#